data_AF-G3GTQ2-F1
#
_entry.id   AF-G3GTQ2-F1
#
_cell.length_a   1.000
_cell.length_b   1.000
_cell.length_c   1.000
_cell.angle_alpha   90.00
_cell.angle_beta   90.00
_cell.angle_gamma   90.00
#
_symmetry.space_group_name_H-M   'P 1'
#
loop_
_entity.id
_entity.type
_entity.pdbx_description
1 polymer ?
#
loop_
_entity_poly.entity_id
_entity_poly.type
_entity_poly.pdbx_seq_one_letter_code
_entity_poly.pdbx_strand_id
1 'polypeptide(L)'
;MFIDMQVVLPPEVYPQEFSNLLRWYSKEFKDPLMQDPPLWFKSFLFCELVFQLPFFPVAAYAFFKGNCRWIRIPAIMYAVHTITTLIPILYTFLFEDFSKAVAFKGLGPENFRERLTLIGVYAPYLIIPLILLLFMLRNPFYKYEEKRKKK
;
A
#
# COMPACT_ATOMS: atom_id res chain seq x y z
N MET A 1 0.82 -1.25 7.18
CA MET A 1 -0.07 -0.08 7.40
C MET A 1 0.21 0.67 8.71
N PHE A 2 -0.01 0.10 9.90
CA PHE A 2 0.29 0.80 11.16
C PHE A 2 1.78 1.14 11.34
N ILE A 3 2.66 0.29 10.81
CA ILE A 3 4.11 0.55 10.80
C ILE A 3 4.43 1.73 9.88
N ASP A 4 3.80 1.79 8.70
CA ASP A 4 4.03 2.83 7.68
C ASP A 4 3.50 4.20 8.12
N MET A 5 2.42 4.23 8.92
CA MET A 5 1.84 5.46 9.44
C MET A 5 2.77 6.23 10.39
N GLN A 6 3.80 5.58 10.95
CA GLN A 6 4.85 6.25 11.74
C GLN A 6 5.67 7.25 10.91
N VAL A 7 5.61 7.16 9.58
CA VAL A 7 6.27 8.11 8.66
C VAL A 7 5.51 9.44 8.55
N VAL A 8 4.19 9.43 8.80
CA VAL A 8 3.31 10.60 8.61
C VAL A 8 2.83 11.16 9.93
N LEU A 9 2.60 10.30 10.93
CA LEU A 9 2.10 10.70 12.23
C LEU A 9 3.24 11.01 13.22
N PRO A 10 3.00 11.89 14.22
CA PRO A 10 4.00 12.25 15.20
C PRO A 10 4.49 11.02 16.00
N PRO A 11 5.79 10.90 16.33
CA PRO A 11 6.32 9.76 17.09
C PRO A 11 5.64 9.54 18.44
N GLU A 12 5.09 10.60 19.05
CA GLU A 12 4.44 10.58 20.36
C GLU A 12 3.17 9.73 20.40
N VAL A 13 2.57 9.44 19.23
CA VAL A 13 1.36 8.61 19.13
C VAL A 13 1.67 7.11 19.09
N TYR A 14 2.94 6.71 19.01
CA TYR A 14 3.34 5.30 18.94
C TYR A 14 4.10 4.83 20.17
N PRO A 15 3.83 3.61 20.66
CA PRO A 15 4.69 2.96 21.64
C PRO A 15 6.11 2.78 21.07
N GLN A 16 7.11 2.88 21.95
CA GLN A 16 8.53 2.84 21.60
C GLN A 16 8.90 1.56 20.84
N GLU A 17 8.22 0.45 21.12
CA GLU A 17 8.40 -0.86 20.50
C GLU A 17 8.12 -0.81 18.99
N PHE A 18 7.10 -0.08 18.55
CA PHE A 18 6.75 0.05 17.13
C PHE A 18 7.79 0.89 16.38
N SER A 19 8.33 1.92 17.02
CA SER A 19 9.38 2.74 16.43
C SER A 19 10.70 1.98 16.37
N ASN A 20 11.00 1.16 17.38
CA ASN A 20 12.15 0.27 17.38
C ASN A 20 12.03 -0.80 16.28
N LEU A 21 10.84 -1.37 16.09
CA LEU A 21 10.57 -2.33 15.04
C LEU A 21 10.75 -1.71 13.65
N LEU A 22 10.20 -0.52 13.41
CA LEU A 22 10.38 0.19 12.13
C LEU A 22 11.86 0.48 11.91
N ARG A 23 12.58 1.02 12.90
CA ARG A 23 14.02 1.29 12.79
C ARG A 23 14.83 0.04 12.49
N TRP A 24 14.50 -1.08 13.14
CA TRP A 24 15.13 -2.37 12.86
C TRP A 24 14.85 -2.80 11.43
N TYR A 25 13.58 -2.81 11.00
CA TYR A 25 13.19 -3.18 9.65
C TYR A 25 13.90 -2.33 8.59
N SER A 26 13.82 -1.00 8.72
CA SER A 26 14.43 -0.06 7.79
C SER A 26 15.94 -0.28 7.66
N LYS A 27 16.62 -0.62 8.77
CA LYS A 27 18.06 -0.91 8.77
C LYS A 27 18.39 -2.28 8.19
N GLU A 28 17.67 -3.32 8.60
CA GLU A 28 17.91 -4.71 8.18
C GLU A 28 17.68 -4.89 6.68
N PHE A 29 16.58 -4.36 6.17
CA PHE A 29 16.21 -4.48 4.76
C PHE A 29 16.78 -3.36 3.89
N LYS A 30 17.51 -2.40 4.49
CA LYS A 30 18.01 -1.19 3.83
C LYS A 30 16.92 -0.48 3.02
N ASP A 31 15.70 -0.39 3.58
CA ASP A 31 14.56 0.22 2.89
C ASP A 31 14.71 1.75 2.88
N PRO A 32 15.05 2.36 1.72
CA PRO A 32 15.30 3.79 1.65
C PRO A 32 14.01 4.60 1.85
N LEU A 33 12.85 4.03 1.52
CA LEU A 33 11.55 4.70 1.66
C LEU A 33 11.13 4.82 3.12
N MET A 34 11.61 3.92 3.99
CA MET A 34 11.32 3.97 5.42
C MET A 34 12.44 4.64 6.23
N GLN A 35 13.68 4.64 5.73
CA GLN A 35 14.81 5.31 6.38
C GLN A 35 14.77 6.84 6.24
N ASP A 36 14.60 7.34 5.01
CA ASP A 36 14.48 8.77 4.71
C ASP A 36 13.37 9.00 3.68
N PRO A 37 12.10 8.93 4.11
CA PRO A 37 10.95 8.92 3.22
C PRO A 37 10.88 10.20 2.35
N PRO A 38 10.96 10.08 1.01
CA PRO A 38 10.84 11.23 0.12
C PRO A 38 9.41 11.79 0.14
N LEU A 39 9.25 13.06 -0.23
CA LEU A 39 7.96 13.76 -0.12
C LEU A 39 6.85 13.06 -0.93
N TRP A 40 7.16 12.55 -2.12
CA TRP A 40 6.18 11.82 -2.94
C TRP A 40 5.64 10.56 -2.23
N PHE A 41 6.50 9.86 -1.48
CA PHE A 41 6.13 8.65 -0.74
C PHE A 41 5.27 9.00 0.47
N LYS A 42 5.63 10.08 1.19
CA LYS A 42 4.80 10.64 2.26
C LYS A 42 3.40 11.01 1.79
N SER A 43 3.28 11.56 0.57
CA SER A 43 1.96 11.84 -0.03
C SER A 43 1.12 10.59 -0.24
N PHE A 44 1.72 9.46 -0.63
CA PHE A 44 1.00 8.19 -0.73
C PHE A 44 0.56 7.68 0.64
N LEU A 45 1.44 7.70 1.64
CA LEU A 45 1.10 7.28 3.00
C LEU A 45 0.01 8.17 3.63
N PHE A 46 -0.02 9.46 3.28
CA PHE A 46 -1.12 10.34 3.67
C PHE A 46 -2.44 9.93 3.02
N CYS A 47 -2.45 9.61 1.73
CA CYS A 47 -3.63 9.05 1.05
C CYS A 47 -4.06 7.72 1.68
N GLU A 48 -3.12 6.86 2.06
CA GLU A 48 -3.42 5.61 2.76
C GLU A 48 -4.11 5.87 4.11
N LEU A 49 -3.61 6.83 4.89
CA LEU A 49 -4.21 7.23 6.15
C LEU A 49 -5.64 7.73 5.99
N VAL A 50 -5.89 8.57 4.97
CA VAL A 50 -7.20 9.21 4.77
C VAL A 50 -8.23 8.30 4.10
N PHE A 51 -7.82 7.46 3.14
CA PHE A 51 -8.75 6.70 2.31
C PHE A 51 -8.71 5.20 2.58
N GLN A 52 -7.51 4.62 2.72
CA GLN A 52 -7.33 3.18 2.85
C GLN A 52 -7.64 2.69 4.27
N LEU A 53 -7.23 3.44 5.29
CA LEU A 53 -7.44 3.02 6.68
C LEU A 53 -8.94 3.01 7.05
N PRO A 54 -9.74 4.03 6.71
CA PRO A 54 -11.19 3.98 6.95
C PRO A 54 -11.90 2.93 6.09
N PHE A 55 -11.34 2.58 4.92
CA PHE A 55 -11.91 1.55 4.07
C PHE A 55 -11.83 0.15 4.68
N PHE A 56 -10.76 -0.18 5.43
CA PHE A 56 -10.59 -1.53 6.00
C PHE A 56 -11.71 -2.01 6.93
N PRO A 57 -12.18 -1.26 7.95
CA PRO A 57 -13.31 -1.70 8.76
C PRO A 57 -14.62 -1.79 7.94
N VAL A 58 -14.81 -0.88 6.97
CA VAL A 58 -15.98 -0.91 6.06
C VAL A 58 -15.98 -2.16 5.20
N ALA A 59 -14.81 -2.51 4.64
CA ALA A 59 -14.60 -3.72 3.86
C ALA A 59 -14.78 -4.98 4.71
N ALA A 60 -14.20 -5.01 5.91
CA ALA A 60 -14.36 -6.13 6.85
C ALA A 60 -15.83 -6.39 7.17
N TYR A 61 -16.60 -5.35 7.49
CA TYR A 61 -18.04 -5.46 7.71
C TYR A 61 -18.78 -5.96 6.46
N ALA A 62 -18.50 -5.38 5.30
CA ALA A 62 -19.20 -5.72 4.06
C ALA A 62 -18.95 -7.17 3.63
N PHE A 63 -17.70 -7.65 3.75
CA PHE A 63 -17.33 -9.02 3.43
C PHE A 63 -17.84 -10.01 4.47
N PHE A 64 -17.78 -9.67 5.76
CA PHE A 64 -18.32 -10.52 6.82
C PHE A 64 -19.84 -10.71 6.68
N LYS A 65 -20.57 -9.65 6.33
CA LYS A 65 -22.03 -9.73 6.09
C LYS A 65 -22.40 -10.46 4.81
N GLY A 66 -21.49 -10.56 3.83
CA GLY A 66 -21.66 -11.36 2.60
C GLY A 66 -22.67 -10.84 1.56
N ASN A 67 -23.58 -9.93 1.90
CA ASN A 67 -24.62 -9.41 0.98
C ASN A 67 -24.51 -7.91 0.66
N CYS A 68 -23.32 -7.33 0.81
CA CYS A 68 -23.09 -5.90 0.62
C CYS A 68 -22.62 -5.56 -0.80
N ARG A 69 -23.50 -5.61 -1.81
CA ARG A 69 -23.13 -5.32 -3.21
C ARG A 69 -22.51 -3.93 -3.44
N TRP A 70 -22.84 -2.96 -2.58
CA TRP A 70 -22.30 -1.60 -2.63
C TRP A 70 -20.78 -1.54 -2.39
N ILE A 71 -20.16 -2.56 -1.79
CA ILE A 71 -18.71 -2.59 -1.52
C ILE A 71 -17.87 -2.65 -2.80
N ARG A 72 -18.48 -3.02 -3.93
CA ARG A 72 -17.77 -3.21 -5.20
C ARG A 72 -16.97 -1.99 -5.62
N ILE A 73 -17.63 -0.83 -5.67
CA ILE A 73 -16.97 0.41 -6.15
C ILE A 73 -15.87 0.86 -5.17
N PRO A 74 -16.12 0.95 -3.83
CA PRO A 74 -15.06 1.22 -2.87
C PRO A 74 -13.88 0.25 -2.95
N ALA A 75 -14.14 -1.07 -3.10
CA ALA A 75 -13.09 -2.07 -3.21
C ALA A 75 -12.26 -1.94 -4.50
N ILE A 76 -12.89 -1.60 -5.63
CA ILE A 76 -12.18 -1.28 -6.88
C ILE A 76 -11.33 -0.03 -6.71
N MET A 77 -11.87 1.04 -6.11
CA MET A 77 -11.13 2.29 -5.88
C MET A 77 -9.90 2.06 -5.01
N TYR A 78 -10.07 1.37 -3.87
CA TYR A 78 -8.97 0.97 -3.01
C TYR A 78 -7.92 0.15 -3.78
N ALA A 79 -8.36 -0.87 -4.50
CA ALA A 79 -7.45 -1.77 -5.18
C ALA A 79 -6.63 -1.06 -6.27
N VAL A 80 -7.29 -0.26 -7.12
CA VAL A 80 -6.63 0.52 -8.16
C VAL A 80 -5.66 1.52 -7.55
N HIS A 81 -6.07 2.26 -6.51
CA HIS A 81 -5.20 3.23 -5.85
C HIS A 81 -3.92 2.57 -5.32
N THR A 82 -4.06 1.47 -4.57
CA THR A 82 -2.93 0.73 -4.00
C THR A 82 -1.99 0.21 -5.09
N ILE A 83 -2.54 -0.35 -6.18
CA ILE A 83 -1.73 -0.80 -7.32
C ILE A 83 -0.96 0.38 -7.94
N THR A 84 -1.61 1.53 -8.10
CA THR A 84 -0.99 2.73 -8.68
C THR A 84 0.15 3.27 -7.81
N THR A 85 0.00 3.32 -6.48
CA THR A 85 1.07 3.79 -5.58
C THR A 85 2.28 2.85 -5.55
N LEU A 86 2.08 1.55 -5.84
CA LEU A 86 3.16 0.56 -5.92
C LEU A 86 4.04 0.71 -7.17
N ILE A 87 3.54 1.29 -8.26
CA ILE A 87 4.31 1.49 -9.50
C ILE A 87 5.59 2.32 -9.25
N PRO A 88 5.54 3.55 -8.69
CA PRO A 88 6.74 4.33 -8.42
C PRO A 88 7.64 3.67 -7.37
N ILE A 89 7.09 2.99 -6.37
CA ILE A 89 7.88 2.25 -5.36
C ILE A 89 8.72 1.17 -6.02
N LEU A 90 8.10 0.31 -6.82
CA LEU A 90 8.80 -0.77 -7.53
C LEU A 90 9.77 -0.23 -8.56
N TYR A 91 9.41 0.86 -9.25
CA TYR A 91 10.32 1.54 -10.18
C TYR A 91 11.59 2.02 -9.45
N THR A 92 11.45 2.67 -8.30
CA THR A 92 12.58 3.12 -7.47
C THR A 92 13.46 1.94 -7.07
N PHE A 93 12.89 0.83 -6.60
CA PHE A 93 13.71 -0.34 -6.22
C PHE A 93 14.41 -1.01 -7.40
N LEU A 94 13.83 -0.99 -8.60
CA LEU A 94 14.40 -1.63 -9.79
C LEU A 94 15.44 -0.77 -10.49
N PHE A 95 15.21 0.54 -10.59
CA PHE A 95 15.95 1.41 -11.52
C PHE A 95 16.75 2.54 -10.86
N GLU A 96 16.46 2.91 -9.61
CA GLU A 96 17.19 3.99 -8.95
C GLU A 96 18.63 3.57 -8.65
N ASP A 97 19.60 4.45 -8.91
CA ASP A 97 20.98 4.29 -8.47
C ASP A 97 21.16 4.95 -7.10
N PHE A 98 20.89 4.18 -6.03
CA PHE A 98 20.95 4.66 -4.65
C PHE A 98 22.32 5.24 -4.26
N SER A 99 23.41 4.86 -4.94
CA SER A 99 24.74 5.41 -4.68
C SER A 99 24.91 6.86 -5.12
N LYS A 100 24.10 7.31 -6.10
CA LYS A 100 24.14 8.66 -6.70
C LYS A 100 22.89 9.48 -6.42
N ALA A 101 21.81 8.82 -6.01
CA ALA A 101 20.53 9.45 -5.76
C ALA A 101 20.62 10.41 -4.57
N VAL A 102 20.66 11.72 -4.85
CA VAL A 102 20.62 12.77 -3.82
C VAL A 102 19.37 12.64 -2.94
N ALA A 103 18.26 12.21 -3.54
CA ALA A 103 16.99 11.99 -2.85
C ALA A 103 17.08 10.97 -1.70
N PHE A 104 18.02 10.03 -1.77
CA PHE A 104 18.19 8.96 -0.78
C PHE A 104 19.52 9.05 -0.02
N LYS A 105 20.36 10.06 -0.29
CA LYS A 105 21.63 10.32 0.45
C LYS A 105 22.56 9.11 0.53
N GLY A 106 22.58 8.24 -0.48
CA GLY A 106 23.38 7.01 -0.45
C GLY A 106 22.75 5.84 0.31
N LEU A 107 21.56 6.01 0.88
CA LEU A 107 20.82 4.99 1.60
C LEU A 107 20.00 4.14 0.62
N GLY A 108 20.05 2.82 0.77
CA GLY A 108 19.26 1.90 -0.03
C GLY A 108 19.96 0.56 -0.27
N PRO A 109 19.33 -0.34 -1.05
CA PRO A 109 19.91 -1.62 -1.40
C PRO A 109 21.13 -1.46 -2.33
N GLU A 110 22.25 -2.07 -1.94
CA GLU A 110 23.53 -2.00 -2.66
C GLU A 110 23.62 -3.05 -3.78
N ASN A 111 22.96 -4.19 -3.58
CA ASN A 111 23.05 -5.32 -4.51
C ASN A 111 21.66 -5.78 -4.98
N PHE A 112 21.65 -6.56 -6.05
CA PHE A 112 20.42 -7.05 -6.66
C PHE A 112 19.58 -7.94 -5.73
N ARG A 113 20.23 -8.68 -4.81
CA ARG A 113 19.52 -9.53 -3.86
C ARG A 113 18.72 -8.70 -2.85
N GLU A 114 19.32 -7.65 -2.30
CA GLU A 114 18.64 -6.71 -1.40
C GLU A 114 17.43 -6.04 -2.10
N ARG A 115 17.60 -5.65 -3.37
CA ARG A 115 16.48 -5.13 -4.19
C ARG A 115 15.36 -6.15 -4.35
N LEU A 116 15.68 -7.40 -4.68
CA LEU A 116 14.68 -8.46 -4.80
C LEU A 116 13.98 -8.74 -3.47
N THR A 117 14.70 -8.70 -2.34
CA THR A 117 14.11 -8.84 -1.02
C THR A 117 13.11 -7.73 -0.75
N LEU A 118 13.45 -6.47 -1.01
CA LEU A 118 12.53 -5.34 -0.87
C LEU A 118 11.30 -5.48 -1.77
N ILE A 119 11.50 -5.81 -3.04
CA ILE A 119 10.39 -6.08 -3.96
C ILE A 119 9.51 -7.20 -3.41
N GLY A 120 10.09 -8.25 -2.84
CA GLY A 120 9.37 -9.34 -2.19
C GLY A 120 8.55 -8.88 -0.98
N VAL A 121 9.06 -7.95 -0.17
CA VAL A 121 8.33 -7.37 0.96
C VAL A 121 7.14 -6.52 0.51
N TYR A 122 7.28 -5.80 -0.61
CA TYR A 122 6.23 -4.93 -1.14
C TYR A 122 5.25 -5.67 -2.07
N ALA A 123 5.62 -6.84 -2.61
CA ALA A 123 4.81 -7.61 -3.55
C ALA A 123 3.39 -7.96 -3.04
N PRO A 124 3.16 -8.31 -1.76
CA PRO A 124 1.81 -8.54 -1.24
C PRO A 124 0.86 -7.35 -1.43
N TYR A 125 1.37 -6.11 -1.33
CA TYR A 125 0.60 -4.88 -1.54
C TYR A 125 0.25 -4.64 -3.01
N LEU A 126 0.84 -5.39 -3.94
CA LEU A 126 0.41 -5.41 -5.34
C LEU A 126 -0.52 -6.60 -5.62
N ILE A 127 -0.14 -7.78 -5.15
CA ILE A 127 -0.83 -9.04 -5.45
C ILE A 127 -2.23 -9.07 -4.81
N ILE A 128 -2.36 -8.71 -3.54
CA ILE A 128 -3.64 -8.79 -2.82
C ILE A 128 -4.66 -7.81 -3.44
N PRO A 129 -4.33 -6.52 -3.67
CA PRO A 129 -5.23 -5.60 -4.36
C PRO A 129 -5.56 -6.05 -5.79
N LEU A 130 -4.61 -6.62 -6.53
CA LEU A 130 -4.86 -7.13 -7.88
C LEU A 130 -5.88 -8.28 -7.85
N ILE A 131 -5.73 -9.22 -6.93
CA ILE A 131 -6.71 -10.31 -6.75
C ILE A 131 -8.08 -9.73 -6.39
N LEU A 132 -8.14 -8.78 -5.45
CA LEU A 132 -9.39 -8.12 -5.06
C LEU A 132 -10.05 -7.40 -6.24
N LEU A 133 -9.27 -6.68 -7.05
CA LEU A 133 -9.74 -5.99 -8.24
C LEU A 133 -10.35 -6.99 -9.24
N LEU A 134 -9.62 -8.06 -9.56
CA LEU A 134 -10.09 -9.09 -10.48
C LEU A 134 -11.36 -9.77 -9.95
N PHE A 135 -11.42 -10.04 -8.64
CA PHE A 135 -12.61 -10.57 -7.99
C PHE A 135 -13.81 -9.64 -8.12
N MET A 136 -13.65 -8.34 -7.86
CA MET A 136 -14.72 -7.34 -7.96
C MET A 136 -15.19 -7.08 -9.40
N LEU A 137 -14.31 -7.25 -10.38
CA LEU A 137 -14.64 -7.09 -11.79
C LEU A 137 -15.33 -8.33 -12.37
N ARG A 138 -14.90 -9.53 -11.97
CA ARG A 138 -15.35 -10.80 -12.56
C ARG A 138 -16.53 -11.45 -11.86
N ASN A 139 -16.69 -11.23 -10.55
CA ASN A 139 -17.72 -11.92 -9.79
C ASN A 139 -19.14 -11.44 -10.19
N PRO A 140 -20.01 -12.33 -10.69
CA PRO A 140 -21.36 -11.96 -11.15
C PRO A 140 -22.24 -11.41 -10.03
N PHE A 141 -21.98 -11.78 -8.76
CA PHE A 141 -22.72 -11.28 -7.61
C PHE A 141 -22.70 -9.75 -7.49
N TYR A 142 -21.60 -9.12 -7.91
CA TYR A 142 -21.40 -7.68 -7.87
C TYR A 142 -21.77 -6.98 -9.18
N LYS A 143 -22.18 -7.71 -10.22
CA LYS A 143 -22.69 -7.08 -11.46
C LYS A 143 -23.98 -6.32 -11.13
N TYR A 144 -24.06 -5.08 -11.60
CA TYR A 144 -25.26 -4.26 -11.45
C TYR A 144 -26.39 -4.96 -12.22
N GLU A 145 -27.47 -5.35 -11.54
CA GLU A 145 -28.73 -5.57 -12.25
C GLU A 145 -29.21 -4.19 -12.66
N GLU A 146 -29.15 -3.86 -13.95
CA GLU A 146 -30.01 -2.83 -14.50
C GLU A 146 -31.42 -3.19 -14.05
N LYS A 147 -31.98 -2.39 -13.13
CA LYS A 147 -33.42 -2.40 -12.90
C LYS A 147 -34.03 -2.24 -14.28
N ARG A 148 -34.55 -3.34 -14.84
CA ARG A 148 -35.43 -3.33 -16.02
C ARG A 148 -36.42 -2.21 -15.75
N LYS A 149 -36.23 -1.07 -16.42
CA LYS A 149 -37.27 -0.06 -16.54
C LYS A 149 -38.36 -0.76 -17.33
N LYS A 150 -39.24 -1.48 -16.62
CA LYS A 150 -40.55 -1.85 -17.13
C LYS A 150 -41.28 -0.52 -17.33
N LYS A 151 -41.16 0.02 -18.54
CA LYS A 151 -42.21 0.86 -19.12
C LYS A 151 -43.34 -0.06 -19.55
#